data_AF-A0AAV4ECW0-F1
#
_entry.id   AF-A0AAV4ECW0-F1
#
_cell.length_a   1.000
_cell.length_b   1.000
_cell.length_c   1.000
_cell.angle_alpha   90.00
_cell.angle_beta   90.00
_cell.angle_gamma   90.00
#
_symmetry.space_group_name_H-M   'P 1'
#
loop_
_entity.id
_entity.type
_entity.pdbx_description
1 polymer ?
#
loop_
_entity_poly.entity_id
_entity_poly.type
_entity_poly.pdbx_seq_one_letter_code
_entity_poly.pdbx_strand_id
1 'polypeptide(L)'
;MNKDGTLDALTCRARSSPSGYFGSAGSFGSSFGTFIGELVWFSNPQDHSLSQPWTKNVIGPGPDVYFTHDIVDRLGNSEEVIITAEYFLPKFRIFWTESPNQDWSDTSKIKSRVIDDTLPGSDSPFYVELKDVNKDNKPDIVLTTIGAKGGGLYVYEFPDDFRTGTFTRHDIASGFSVSKQDLYKTGAPGVFGFLPAQNPMQKPSIVLAGEDSNELYLVEPSNPNNPQDWQYVKTQIIKTPDSSVDGVAVADVDGDGRAEIFASFYDLGLVKVWTTN
;
A
#
# COMPACT_ATOMS: atom_id res chain seq x y z
N MET A 1 -18.92 2.95 3.80
CA MET A 1 -19.68 4.17 3.53
C MET A 1 -21.13 3.83 3.24
N ASN A 2 -22.07 4.55 3.83
CA ASN A 2 -23.50 4.17 3.95
C ASN A 2 -24.39 4.58 2.76
N LYS A 3 -23.81 5.17 1.70
CA LYS A 3 -24.54 5.65 0.52
C LYS A 3 -25.58 6.75 0.83
N ASP A 4 -25.37 7.53 1.90
CA ASP A 4 -26.22 8.66 2.26
C ASP A 4 -25.93 9.95 1.48
N GLY A 5 -24.96 9.91 0.54
CA GLY A 5 -24.55 11.03 -0.29
C GLY A 5 -23.46 11.90 0.32
N THR A 6 -22.96 11.57 1.51
CA THR A 6 -21.85 12.27 2.16
C THR A 6 -20.55 11.46 2.09
N LEU A 7 -19.41 12.16 2.11
CA LEU A 7 -18.10 11.51 2.19
C LEU A 7 -17.80 11.11 3.62
N ASP A 8 -17.66 9.81 3.84
CA ASP A 8 -17.23 9.20 5.09
C ASP A 8 -15.70 9.07 5.16
N ALA A 9 -15.15 8.87 6.37
CA ALA A 9 -13.72 8.62 6.53
C ALA A 9 -13.44 7.12 6.71
N LEU A 10 -12.52 6.55 5.93
CA LEU A 10 -12.05 5.17 6.04
C LEU A 10 -10.61 5.17 6.60
N THR A 11 -10.30 4.26 7.52
CA THR A 11 -8.94 4.14 8.08
C THR A 11 -8.68 2.74 8.67
N CYS A 12 -7.41 2.43 8.87
CA CYS A 12 -6.98 1.29 9.68
C CYS A 12 -6.53 1.77 11.07
N ARG A 13 -6.57 0.90 12.06
CA ARG A 13 -5.99 1.19 13.37
C ARG A 13 -5.38 -0.05 14.01
N ALA A 14 -4.33 0.16 14.78
CA ALA A 14 -3.71 -0.84 15.63
C ALA A 14 -3.88 -0.50 17.11
N ARG A 15 -4.03 -1.51 17.95
CA ARG A 15 -4.01 -1.38 19.42
C ARG A 15 -3.21 -2.53 20.03
N SER A 16 -2.36 -2.20 20.99
CA SER A 16 -1.73 -3.15 21.91
C SER A 16 -2.24 -2.91 23.34
N SER A 17 -2.26 -3.95 24.18
CA SER A 17 -2.60 -3.78 25.60
C SER A 17 -1.51 -2.98 26.34
N PRO A 18 -1.81 -2.30 27.46
CA PRO A 18 -0.97 -1.24 28.06
C PRO A 18 0.46 -1.62 28.51
N SER A 19 0.85 -2.89 28.43
CA SER A 19 2.20 -3.39 28.75
C SER A 19 3.10 -3.61 27.53
N GLY A 20 2.61 -3.38 26.30
CA GLY A 20 3.34 -3.69 25.07
C GLY A 20 3.93 -2.44 24.39
N TYR A 21 5.25 -2.34 24.41
CA TYR A 21 6.02 -1.45 23.53
C TYR A 21 5.82 -1.87 22.06
N PHE A 22 5.63 -0.91 21.14
CA PHE A 22 5.60 -1.17 19.69
C PHE A 22 7.03 -1.45 19.20
N GLY A 23 7.46 -2.71 19.29
CA GLY A 23 8.68 -3.19 18.63
C GLY A 23 8.43 -3.55 17.16
N SER A 24 9.51 -3.61 16.38
CA SER A 24 9.55 -4.05 14.97
C SER A 24 8.80 -5.37 14.72
N ALA A 25 8.25 -5.55 13.50
CA ALA A 25 7.50 -6.74 13.00
C ALA A 25 8.08 -8.14 13.35
N GLY A 26 9.36 -8.25 13.71
CA GLY A 26 10.00 -9.53 14.05
C GLY A 26 10.07 -9.92 15.54
N SER A 27 9.57 -9.09 16.47
CA SER A 27 9.72 -9.34 17.93
C SER A 27 8.41 -9.63 18.69
N PHE A 28 7.33 -9.94 17.97
CA PHE A 28 6.05 -10.37 18.58
C PHE A 28 6.13 -11.82 19.07
N GLY A 29 7.09 -12.11 19.94
CA GLY A 29 7.07 -13.27 20.82
C GLY A 29 5.95 -13.10 21.85
N SER A 30 5.38 -14.22 22.28
CA SER A 30 4.19 -14.44 23.12
C SER A 30 4.13 -13.77 24.51
N SER A 31 4.91 -12.71 24.76
CA SER A 31 5.04 -12.04 26.06
C SER A 31 4.46 -10.61 26.07
N PHE A 32 3.90 -10.12 24.96
CA PHE A 32 3.47 -8.74 24.79
C PHE A 32 2.02 -8.61 24.31
N GLY A 33 1.06 -8.75 25.24
CA GLY A 33 -0.33 -8.36 24.99
C GLY A 33 -1.04 -9.04 23.83
N THR A 34 -2.26 -8.59 23.54
CA THR A 34 -3.00 -8.97 22.33
C THR A 34 -2.90 -7.81 21.34
N PHE A 35 -2.35 -8.05 20.15
CA PHE A 35 -2.40 -7.12 19.03
C PHE A 35 -3.78 -7.18 18.37
N ILE A 36 -4.38 -6.02 18.12
CA ILE A 36 -5.65 -5.91 17.41
C ILE A 36 -5.53 -4.84 16.32
N GLY A 37 -5.54 -5.29 15.07
CA GLY A 37 -5.76 -4.45 13.89
C GLY A 37 -7.24 -4.43 13.51
N GLU A 38 -7.76 -3.29 13.06
CA GLU A 38 -9.14 -3.13 12.57
C GLU A 38 -9.18 -2.17 11.38
N LEU A 39 -9.90 -2.58 10.32
CA LEU A 39 -10.39 -1.67 9.29
C LEU A 39 -11.69 -1.04 9.76
N VAL A 40 -11.74 0.29 9.81
CA VAL A 40 -12.88 1.05 10.36
C VAL A 40 -13.24 2.21 9.46
N TRP A 41 -14.52 2.58 9.45
CA TRP A 41 -14.95 3.82 8.83
C TRP A 41 -15.81 4.64 9.79
N PHE A 42 -15.84 5.94 9.58
CA PHE A 42 -16.56 6.91 10.40
C PHE A 42 -17.60 7.62 9.56
N SER A 43 -18.86 7.53 9.99
CA SER A 43 -19.98 8.15 9.30
C SER A 43 -19.97 9.66 9.47
N ASN A 44 -19.93 10.39 8.36
CA ASN A 44 -20.03 11.85 8.35
C ASN A 44 -21.47 12.25 8.72
N PRO A 45 -21.69 13.04 9.78
CA PRO A 45 -23.03 13.49 10.12
C PRO A 45 -23.58 14.39 9.02
N GLN A 46 -24.90 14.42 8.87
CA GLN A 46 -25.58 15.20 7.82
C GLN A 46 -25.31 16.70 7.89
N ASP A 47 -24.90 17.22 9.05
CA ASP A 47 -24.51 18.61 9.26
C ASP A 47 -23.00 18.87 9.08
N HIS A 48 -22.23 17.83 8.72
CA HIS A 48 -20.77 17.84 8.57
C HIS A 48 -20.01 18.32 9.80
N SER A 49 -20.64 18.25 10.98
CA SER A 49 -20.07 18.76 12.22
C SER A 49 -18.84 17.97 12.65
N LEU A 50 -17.80 18.70 13.06
CA LEU A 50 -16.63 18.15 13.75
C LEU A 50 -16.71 18.34 15.27
N SER A 51 -17.85 18.86 15.78
CA SER A 51 -18.02 19.14 17.21
C SER A 51 -18.24 17.89 18.07
N GLN A 52 -18.61 16.77 17.44
CA GLN A 52 -18.78 15.47 18.08
C GLN A 52 -18.01 14.40 17.29
N PRO A 53 -17.52 13.34 17.95
CA PRO A 53 -16.93 12.20 17.25
C PRO A 53 -17.93 11.60 16.26
N TRP A 54 -17.47 11.38 15.03
CA TRP A 54 -18.23 10.69 14.00
C TRP A 54 -18.52 9.24 14.42
N THR A 55 -19.65 8.69 13.94
CA THR A 55 -20.05 7.33 14.32
C THR A 55 -19.10 6.31 13.71
N LYS A 56 -18.41 5.54 14.55
CA LYS A 56 -17.46 4.51 14.13
C LYS A 56 -18.18 3.21 13.77
N ASN A 57 -17.84 2.65 12.62
CA ASN A 57 -18.24 1.34 12.13
C ASN A 57 -17.00 0.47 11.87
N VAL A 58 -17.04 -0.81 12.22
CA VAL A 58 -15.93 -1.75 12.00
C VAL A 58 -16.25 -2.61 10.78
N ILE A 59 -15.33 -2.63 9.80
CA ILE A 59 -15.44 -3.47 8.60
C ILE A 59 -14.95 -4.89 8.91
N GLY A 60 -13.79 -5.00 9.57
CA GLY A 60 -13.25 -6.29 9.96
C GLY A 60 -11.92 -6.21 10.71
N PRO A 61 -11.48 -7.32 11.32
CA PRO A 61 -10.22 -7.40 12.04
C PRO A 61 -9.03 -7.72 11.11
N GLY A 62 -7.84 -7.25 11.48
CA GLY A 62 -6.57 -7.49 10.78
C GLY A 62 -5.87 -6.21 10.34
N PRO A 63 -6.47 -5.40 9.45
CA PRO A 63 -5.82 -4.22 8.87
C PRO A 63 -5.32 -3.20 9.89
N ASP A 64 -4.08 -2.74 9.71
CA ASP A 64 -3.37 -1.96 10.72
C ASP A 64 -2.44 -0.86 10.19
N VAL A 65 -2.07 -0.89 8.91
CA VAL A 65 -1.25 0.13 8.24
C VAL A 65 -1.97 0.73 7.03
N TYR A 66 -1.43 0.58 5.82
CA TYR A 66 -1.99 1.14 4.60
C TYR A 66 -3.02 0.23 3.94
N PHE A 67 -3.85 0.87 3.13
CA PHE A 67 -4.87 0.25 2.33
C PHE A 67 -5.16 1.13 1.11
N THR A 68 -5.77 0.54 0.09
CA THR A 68 -6.42 1.27 -0.99
C THR A 68 -7.90 0.93 -1.03
N HIS A 69 -8.73 1.88 -1.47
CA HIS A 69 -10.16 1.72 -1.69
C HIS A 69 -10.46 2.16 -3.12
N ASP A 70 -10.98 1.24 -3.92
CA ASP A 70 -11.16 1.44 -5.37
C ASP A 70 -12.42 0.75 -5.88
N ILE A 71 -12.81 1.07 -7.11
CA ILE A 71 -13.88 0.42 -7.85
C ILE A 71 -13.24 -0.43 -8.94
N VAL A 72 -13.51 -1.73 -8.92
CA VAL A 72 -13.00 -2.70 -9.90
C VAL A 72 -14.14 -3.29 -10.73
N ASP A 73 -13.84 -3.72 -11.95
CA ASP A 73 -14.77 -4.54 -12.72
C ASP A 73 -14.71 -5.99 -12.23
N ARG A 74 -15.86 -6.57 -11.91
CA ARG A 74 -16.04 -7.98 -11.64
C ARG A 74 -17.09 -8.55 -12.59
N LEU A 75 -16.61 -9.21 -13.64
CA LEU A 75 -17.46 -9.84 -14.66
C LEU A 75 -18.48 -8.84 -15.26
N GLY A 76 -18.04 -7.61 -15.57
CA GLY A 76 -18.87 -6.55 -16.14
C GLY A 76 -19.65 -5.71 -15.12
N ASN A 77 -19.42 -5.89 -13.82
CA ASN A 77 -20.06 -5.11 -12.76
C ASN A 77 -19.01 -4.32 -11.98
N SER A 78 -19.24 -3.02 -11.80
CA SER A 78 -18.41 -2.17 -10.95
C SER A 78 -18.66 -2.48 -9.47
N GLU A 79 -17.62 -2.86 -8.73
CA GLU A 79 -17.66 -3.17 -7.30
C GLU A 79 -16.56 -2.47 -6.51
N GLU A 80 -16.93 -1.90 -5.37
CA GLU A 80 -16.02 -1.33 -4.38
C GLU A 80 -15.28 -2.43 -3.65
N VAL A 81 -13.96 -2.26 -3.58
CA VAL A 81 -13.06 -3.16 -2.85
C VAL A 81 -12.13 -2.34 -1.97
N ILE A 82 -11.77 -2.90 -0.83
CA ILE A 82 -10.71 -2.36 0.02
C ILE A 82 -9.61 -3.40 0.10
N ILE A 83 -8.40 -3.05 -0.30
CA ILE A 83 -7.24 -3.93 -0.27
C ILE A 83 -6.30 -3.41 0.81
N THR A 84 -5.87 -4.30 1.71
CA THR A 84 -5.21 -3.91 2.94
C THR A 84 -3.89 -4.64 3.12
N ALA A 85 -2.87 -3.90 3.53
CA ALA A 85 -1.66 -4.45 4.11
C ALA A 85 -1.85 -4.61 5.63
N GLU A 86 -1.62 -5.83 6.14
CA GLU A 86 -1.56 -6.11 7.58
C GLU A 86 -0.10 -6.31 7.96
N TYR A 87 0.50 -5.36 8.67
CA TYR A 87 1.93 -5.33 9.00
C TYR A 87 2.26 -6.18 10.23
N PHE A 88 1.48 -6.05 11.31
CA PHE A 88 1.84 -6.67 12.59
C PHE A 88 1.42 -8.14 12.68
N LEU A 89 0.36 -8.52 11.96
CA LEU A 89 -0.06 -9.90 11.74
C LEU A 89 -0.08 -10.17 10.23
N PRO A 90 1.08 -10.47 9.63
CA PRO A 90 1.30 -10.41 8.19
C PRO A 90 0.27 -11.16 7.35
N LYS A 91 -0.60 -10.39 6.70
CA LYS A 91 -1.55 -10.87 5.69
C LYS A 91 -1.80 -9.76 4.70
N PHE A 92 -1.95 -10.14 3.44
CA PHE A 92 -2.44 -9.25 2.40
C PHE A 92 -3.88 -9.65 2.07
N ARG A 93 -4.85 -8.73 2.21
CA ARG A 93 -6.27 -9.06 2.13
C ARG A 93 -7.07 -8.12 1.24
N ILE A 94 -8.19 -8.63 0.75
CA ILE A 94 -9.25 -7.87 0.07
C ILE A 94 -10.55 -7.98 0.87
N PHE A 95 -11.28 -6.87 0.97
CA PHE A 95 -12.63 -6.75 1.52
C PHE A 95 -13.59 -6.26 0.43
N TRP A 96 -14.83 -6.73 0.50
CA TRP A 96 -15.95 -6.26 -0.34
C TRP A 96 -17.27 -6.39 0.43
N THR A 97 -18.33 -5.81 -0.09
CA THR A 97 -19.69 -5.99 0.44
C THR A 97 -20.58 -6.69 -0.59
N GLU A 98 -21.40 -7.63 -0.13
CA GLU A 98 -22.47 -8.25 -0.92
C GLU A 98 -23.79 -7.47 -0.85
N SER A 99 -23.76 -6.25 -0.32
CA SER A 99 -24.92 -5.36 -0.32
C SER A 99 -25.25 -4.94 -1.77
N PRO A 100 -26.53 -5.00 -2.22
CA PRO A 100 -26.89 -4.65 -3.59
C PRO A 100 -26.54 -3.22 -4.03
N ASN A 101 -26.51 -2.27 -3.09
CA ASN A 101 -26.12 -0.88 -3.32
C ASN A 101 -24.68 -0.58 -2.86
N GLN A 102 -23.90 -1.62 -2.55
CA GLN A 102 -22.56 -1.51 -2.00
C GLN A 102 -22.48 -0.73 -0.68
N ASP A 103 -23.57 -0.75 0.10
CA ASP A 103 -23.60 -0.18 1.45
C ASP A 103 -22.76 -1.01 2.42
N TRP A 104 -21.78 -0.37 3.05
CA TRP A 104 -20.88 -0.98 4.03
C TRP A 104 -21.36 -0.83 5.47
N SER A 105 -22.53 -0.23 5.71
CA SER A 105 -23.16 -0.18 7.03
C SER A 105 -23.82 -1.52 7.41
N ASP A 106 -24.25 -2.31 6.42
CA ASP A 106 -24.67 -3.70 6.63
C ASP A 106 -23.45 -4.62 6.79
N THR A 107 -22.92 -4.65 8.02
CA THR A 107 -21.73 -5.45 8.35
C THR A 107 -21.92 -6.95 8.14
N SER A 108 -23.16 -7.46 8.06
CA SER A 108 -23.43 -8.88 7.78
C SER A 108 -23.11 -9.28 6.33
N LYS A 109 -23.05 -8.29 5.43
CA LYS A 109 -22.75 -8.44 4.01
C LYS A 109 -21.28 -8.24 3.67
N ILE A 110 -20.49 -7.75 4.62
CA ILE A 110 -19.06 -7.57 4.41
C ILE A 110 -18.39 -8.94 4.37
N LYS A 111 -17.56 -9.14 3.36
CA LYS A 111 -16.74 -10.32 3.13
C LYS A 111 -15.29 -9.92 2.99
N SER A 112 -14.41 -10.88 3.21
CA SER A 112 -12.98 -10.71 2.99
C SER A 112 -12.32 -12.02 2.60
N ARG A 113 -11.20 -11.95 1.90
CA ARG A 113 -10.28 -13.10 1.76
C ARG A 113 -8.83 -12.67 1.78
N VAL A 114 -7.96 -13.62 2.11
CA VAL A 114 -6.52 -13.46 1.98
C VAL A 114 -6.15 -13.56 0.50
N ILE A 115 -5.37 -12.58 0.03
CA ILE A 115 -4.71 -12.58 -1.27
C ILE A 115 -3.41 -13.38 -1.17
N ASP A 116 -2.58 -13.04 -0.18
CA ASP A 116 -1.29 -13.70 0.08
C ASP A 116 -0.96 -13.66 1.58
N ASP A 117 -0.59 -14.81 2.16
CA ASP A 117 -0.01 -14.98 3.49
C ASP A 117 1.29 -15.82 3.44
N THR A 118 1.86 -15.94 2.24
CA THR A 118 3.05 -16.73 1.90
C THR A 118 4.22 -15.85 1.45
N LEU A 119 4.16 -14.55 1.76
CA LEU A 119 5.21 -13.59 1.44
C LEU A 119 6.58 -14.06 2.00
N PRO A 120 7.69 -13.83 1.27
CA PRO A 120 8.98 -14.36 1.67
C PRO A 120 9.48 -13.84 3.03
N GLY A 121 10.19 -14.70 3.75
CA GLY A 121 10.95 -14.29 4.93
C GLY A 121 10.08 -13.86 6.12
N SER A 122 10.55 -12.84 6.84
CA SER A 122 9.84 -12.19 7.94
C SER A 122 9.29 -10.82 7.50
N ASP A 123 9.05 -10.65 6.19
CA ASP A 123 8.62 -9.39 5.62
C ASP A 123 7.12 -9.21 5.83
N SER A 124 6.71 -7.96 6.00
CA SER A 124 5.33 -7.63 6.32
C SER A 124 4.75 -6.73 5.25
N PRO A 125 3.54 -7.00 4.73
CA PRO A 125 2.82 -6.07 3.85
C PRO A 125 2.86 -4.66 4.43
N PHE A 126 3.14 -3.67 3.59
CA PHE A 126 3.29 -2.29 4.04
C PHE A 126 2.42 -1.34 3.23
N TYR A 127 2.78 -1.01 2.00
CA TYR A 127 2.04 -0.05 1.16
C TYR A 127 1.41 -0.72 -0.05
N VAL A 128 0.21 -0.31 -0.43
CA VAL A 128 -0.56 -0.92 -1.52
C VAL A 128 -1.30 0.11 -2.37
N GLU A 129 -1.25 -0.04 -3.68
CA GLU A 129 -2.08 0.72 -4.63
C GLU A 129 -2.66 -0.19 -5.72
N LEU A 130 -3.76 0.26 -6.34
CA LEU A 130 -4.34 -0.36 -7.53
C LEU A 130 -3.96 0.46 -8.76
N LYS A 131 -3.34 -0.18 -9.75
CA LYS A 131 -2.93 0.48 -10.99
C LYS A 131 -2.72 -0.53 -12.10
N ASP A 132 -3.21 -0.26 -13.30
CA ASP A 132 -2.80 -0.99 -14.51
C ASP A 132 -1.32 -0.66 -14.82
N VAL A 133 -0.40 -1.46 -14.28
CA VAL A 133 1.05 -1.25 -14.44
C VAL A 133 1.61 -2.02 -15.62
N ASN A 134 0.93 -3.08 -16.06
CA ASN A 134 1.36 -3.86 -17.22
C ASN A 134 0.77 -3.34 -18.56
N LYS A 135 -0.23 -2.45 -18.52
CA LYS A 135 -0.95 -1.87 -19.67
C LYS A 135 -1.83 -2.87 -20.42
N ASP A 136 -2.46 -3.79 -19.70
CA ASP A 136 -3.42 -4.75 -20.27
C ASP A 136 -4.90 -4.32 -20.15
N ASN A 137 -5.16 -3.12 -19.60
CA ASN A 137 -6.48 -2.55 -19.29
C ASN A 137 -7.23 -3.22 -18.12
N LYS A 138 -6.54 -4.01 -17.30
CA LYS A 138 -7.01 -4.44 -16.00
C LYS A 138 -6.15 -3.80 -14.91
N PRO A 139 -6.73 -3.43 -13.76
CA PRO A 139 -5.90 -2.97 -12.66
C PRO A 139 -5.01 -4.13 -12.18
N ASP A 140 -3.77 -3.82 -11.83
CA ASP A 140 -2.93 -4.70 -11.01
C ASP A 140 -2.89 -4.18 -9.58
N ILE A 141 -2.49 -5.03 -8.64
CA ILE A 141 -2.18 -4.59 -7.28
C ILE A 141 -0.67 -4.47 -7.13
N VAL A 142 -0.19 -3.30 -6.74
CA VAL A 142 1.23 -3.10 -6.42
C VAL A 142 1.38 -3.06 -4.91
N LEU A 143 2.25 -3.91 -4.37
CA LEU A 143 2.46 -4.10 -2.94
C LEU A 143 3.94 -3.95 -2.62
N THR A 144 4.26 -3.20 -1.57
CA THR A 144 5.55 -3.33 -0.89
C THR A 144 5.43 -4.18 0.35
N THR A 145 6.45 -4.98 0.61
CA THR A 145 6.66 -5.60 1.92
C THR A 145 7.88 -4.97 2.55
N ILE A 146 7.78 -4.59 3.82
CA ILE A 146 8.89 -4.01 4.55
C ILE A 146 9.55 -5.10 5.40
N GLY A 147 10.88 -5.17 5.35
CA GLY A 147 11.64 -6.18 6.09
C GLY A 147 13.07 -5.76 6.35
N ALA A 148 13.60 -6.11 7.52
CA ALA A 148 14.96 -5.73 7.93
C ALA A 148 16.07 -6.45 7.16
N LYS A 149 15.76 -7.54 6.46
CA LYS A 149 16.73 -8.39 5.73
C LYS A 149 16.39 -8.61 4.25
N GLY A 150 15.49 -7.82 3.69
CA GLY A 150 15.18 -7.92 2.26
C GLY A 150 13.70 -7.92 1.94
N GLY A 151 12.97 -6.87 2.33
CA GLY A 151 11.63 -6.62 1.82
C GLY A 151 11.59 -6.55 0.29
N GLY A 152 10.40 -6.34 -0.27
CA GLY A 152 10.18 -6.47 -1.71
C GLY A 152 9.14 -5.51 -2.27
N LEU A 153 9.15 -5.43 -3.59
CA LEU A 153 8.11 -4.82 -4.42
C LEU A 153 7.51 -5.95 -5.27
N TYR A 154 6.20 -6.12 -5.15
CA TYR A 154 5.44 -7.17 -5.82
C TYR A 154 4.31 -6.56 -6.62
N VAL A 155 3.94 -7.23 -7.71
CA VAL A 155 2.71 -6.94 -8.44
C VAL A 155 1.85 -8.19 -8.46
N TYR A 156 0.56 -8.03 -8.22
CA TYR A 156 -0.43 -9.09 -8.35
C TYR A 156 -1.39 -8.75 -9.48
N GLU A 157 -1.50 -9.63 -10.46
CA GLU A 157 -2.54 -9.53 -11.49
C GLU A 157 -3.92 -9.69 -10.83
N PHE A 158 -4.85 -8.79 -11.15
CA PHE A 158 -6.19 -8.83 -10.60
C PHE A 158 -7.09 -9.76 -11.43
N PRO A 159 -7.68 -10.81 -10.84
CA PRO A 159 -8.51 -11.76 -11.57
C PRO A 159 -9.89 -11.17 -11.91
N ASP A 160 -10.53 -11.70 -12.97
CA ASP A 160 -11.88 -11.29 -13.39
C ASP A 160 -12.94 -11.45 -12.29
N ASP A 161 -12.75 -12.44 -11.39
CA ASP A 161 -13.53 -12.58 -10.17
C ASP A 161 -12.60 -12.63 -8.95
N PHE A 162 -12.43 -11.48 -8.30
CA PHE A 162 -11.62 -11.33 -7.08
C PHE A 162 -12.15 -12.08 -5.86
N ARG A 163 -13.29 -12.78 -5.94
CA ARG A 163 -13.84 -13.60 -4.84
C ARG A 163 -13.33 -15.03 -4.91
N THR A 164 -13.03 -15.52 -6.11
CA THR A 164 -12.68 -16.93 -6.35
C THR A 164 -11.40 -17.13 -7.17
N GLY A 165 -11.06 -16.18 -8.04
CA GLY A 165 -9.88 -16.25 -8.90
C GLY A 165 -8.55 -16.17 -8.15
N THR A 166 -7.47 -16.49 -8.85
CA THR A 166 -6.11 -16.42 -8.32
C THR A 166 -5.50 -15.07 -8.64
N PHE A 167 -4.86 -14.45 -7.65
CA PHE A 167 -4.00 -13.28 -7.85
C PHE A 167 -2.59 -13.77 -8.20
N THR A 168 -2.17 -13.63 -9.46
CA THR A 168 -0.84 -14.09 -9.90
C THR A 168 0.20 -13.08 -9.44
N ARG A 169 1.13 -13.50 -8.57
CA ARG A 169 2.22 -12.65 -8.06
C ARG A 169 3.42 -12.63 -9.02
N HIS A 170 3.96 -11.44 -9.20
CA HIS A 170 5.24 -11.15 -9.85
C HIS A 170 6.18 -10.45 -8.87
N ASP A 171 7.38 -10.99 -8.73
CA ASP A 171 8.43 -10.42 -7.88
C ASP A 171 9.19 -9.37 -8.70
N ILE A 172 8.90 -8.07 -8.46
CA ILE A 172 9.41 -6.97 -9.29
C ILE A 172 10.80 -6.54 -8.85
N ALA A 173 11.00 -6.37 -7.54
CA ALA A 173 12.29 -6.01 -6.98
C ALA A 173 12.42 -6.54 -5.55
N SER A 174 13.64 -6.91 -5.16
CA SER A 174 13.95 -7.45 -3.84
C SER A 174 15.32 -6.98 -3.35
N GLY A 175 15.73 -7.41 -2.15
CA GLY A 175 17.06 -7.11 -1.61
C GLY A 175 17.20 -5.70 -1.07
N PHE A 176 16.09 -5.09 -0.64
CA PHE A 176 16.11 -3.83 0.09
C PHE A 176 16.60 -4.09 1.51
N SER A 177 17.82 -3.62 1.81
CA SER A 177 18.49 -3.93 3.07
C SER A 177 18.78 -2.65 3.83
N VAL A 178 18.53 -2.68 5.14
CA VAL A 178 18.85 -1.56 6.02
C VAL A 178 20.36 -1.53 6.30
N SER A 179 20.97 -0.35 6.22
CA SER A 179 22.42 -0.19 6.38
C SER A 179 22.88 -0.39 7.83
N LYS A 180 21.97 -0.17 8.79
CA LYS A 180 22.20 -0.38 10.23
C LYS A 180 20.88 -0.76 10.89
N GLN A 181 20.80 -1.97 11.43
CA GLN A 181 19.67 -2.37 12.29
C GLN A 181 19.88 -1.78 13.69
N ASP A 182 18.88 -1.06 14.18
CA ASP A 182 18.76 -0.72 15.60
C ASP A 182 17.31 -0.95 16.07
N LEU A 183 16.98 -0.55 17.29
CA LEU A 183 15.67 -0.80 17.88
C LEU A 183 14.51 -0.09 17.15
N TYR A 184 14.80 0.90 16.31
CA TYR A 184 13.80 1.75 15.65
C TYR A 184 13.75 1.54 14.14
N LYS A 185 14.83 1.04 13.53
CA LYS A 185 14.89 0.74 12.09
C LYS A 185 14.29 -0.63 11.79
N THR A 186 13.06 -0.62 11.27
CA THR A 186 12.20 -1.80 11.12
C THR A 186 12.24 -2.45 9.75
N GLY A 187 12.68 -1.74 8.69
CA GLY A 187 12.93 -2.38 7.40
C GLY A 187 12.88 -1.46 6.18
N ALA A 188 13.02 -2.09 5.02
CA ALA A 188 12.90 -1.47 3.71
C ALA A 188 12.27 -2.47 2.72
N PRO A 189 11.65 -2.03 1.61
CA PRO A 189 11.32 -0.63 1.27
C PRO A 189 9.98 -0.18 1.88
N GLY A 190 9.61 1.07 1.63
CA GLY A 190 8.38 1.72 2.13
C GLY A 190 7.35 1.99 1.06
N VAL A 191 6.87 3.23 1.01
CA VAL A 191 5.85 3.68 0.05
C VAL A 191 6.43 3.93 -1.35
N PHE A 192 5.58 3.95 -2.36
CA PHE A 192 5.97 4.18 -3.75
C PHE A 192 5.06 5.18 -4.45
N GLY A 193 5.51 5.68 -5.61
CA GLY A 193 4.72 6.46 -6.55
C GLY A 193 5.02 6.06 -7.99
N PHE A 194 4.05 6.24 -8.88
CA PHE A 194 4.20 5.91 -10.29
C PHE A 194 4.72 7.11 -11.08
N LEU A 195 5.82 6.91 -11.78
CA LEU A 195 6.31 7.84 -12.79
C LEU A 195 5.73 7.45 -14.16
N PRO A 196 4.86 8.28 -14.76
CA PRO A 196 4.25 7.95 -16.04
C PRO A 196 5.31 7.87 -17.14
N ALA A 197 5.17 6.90 -18.04
CA ALA A 197 5.96 6.86 -19.26
C ALA A 197 5.53 7.99 -20.20
N GLN A 198 6.45 8.49 -21.02
CA GLN A 198 6.15 9.50 -22.05
C GLN A 198 5.05 9.04 -23.00
N ASN A 199 5.04 7.74 -23.33
CA ASN A 199 3.91 7.11 -24.00
C ASN A 199 2.97 6.50 -22.94
N PRO A 200 1.70 6.96 -22.83
CA PRO A 200 0.77 6.43 -21.82
C PRO A 200 0.41 4.95 -22.02
N MET A 201 0.70 4.38 -23.19
CA MET A 201 0.54 2.95 -23.49
C MET A 201 1.71 2.09 -22.98
N GLN A 202 2.77 2.69 -22.46
CA GLN A 202 3.91 1.99 -21.89
C GLN A 202 3.75 1.81 -20.39
N LYS A 203 4.36 0.74 -19.86
CA LYS A 203 4.44 0.50 -18.42
C LYS A 203 5.09 1.70 -17.71
N PRO A 204 4.53 2.17 -16.58
CA PRO A 204 5.15 3.23 -15.80
C PRO A 204 6.43 2.73 -15.10
N SER A 205 7.32 3.65 -14.76
CA SER A 205 8.37 3.38 -13.77
C SER A 205 7.82 3.59 -12.36
N ILE A 206 8.47 3.02 -11.36
CA ILE A 206 8.06 3.13 -9.95
C ILE A 206 9.19 3.84 -9.20
N VAL A 207 8.87 4.95 -8.55
CA VAL A 207 9.77 5.58 -7.57
C VAL A 207 9.44 4.99 -6.21
N LEU A 208 10.45 4.50 -5.50
CA LEU A 208 10.26 3.71 -4.30
C LEU A 208 11.13 4.26 -3.16
N ALA A 209 10.45 4.63 -2.07
CA ALA A 209 11.07 5.06 -0.83
C ALA A 209 11.75 3.87 -0.14
N GLY A 210 13.01 4.06 0.27
CA GLY A 210 13.81 3.00 0.89
C GLY A 210 13.65 2.88 2.39
N GLU A 211 12.91 3.79 3.04
CA GLU A 211 12.72 3.86 4.49
C GLU A 211 14.10 3.84 5.19
N ASP A 212 14.34 2.81 6.00
CA ASP A 212 15.54 2.59 6.79
C ASP A 212 16.77 2.17 5.97
N SER A 213 16.62 1.91 4.66
CA SER A 213 17.79 1.76 3.78
C SER A 213 18.47 3.10 3.50
N ASN A 214 17.80 4.23 3.80
CA ASN A 214 18.25 5.59 3.52
C ASN A 214 18.47 5.86 2.02
N GLU A 215 17.72 5.18 1.17
CA GLU A 215 17.87 5.22 -0.28
C GLU A 215 16.55 5.58 -0.96
N LEU A 216 16.63 6.19 -2.14
CA LEU A 216 15.50 6.33 -3.05
C LEU A 216 15.82 5.53 -4.31
N TYR A 217 14.86 4.73 -4.77
CA TYR A 217 15.03 3.87 -5.93
C TYR A 217 14.11 4.29 -7.07
N LEU A 218 14.59 4.08 -8.29
CA LEU A 218 13.78 4.05 -9.50
C LEU A 218 13.75 2.60 -9.99
N VAL A 219 12.56 2.06 -10.21
CA VAL A 219 12.33 0.70 -10.68
C VAL A 219 11.67 0.76 -12.04
N GLU A 220 12.39 0.38 -13.09
CA GLU A 220 12.02 0.62 -14.49
C GLU A 220 11.72 -0.68 -15.22
N PRO A 221 10.66 -0.75 -16.04
CA PRO A 221 10.36 -1.94 -16.83
C PRO A 221 11.47 -2.19 -17.86
N SER A 222 11.98 -3.42 -17.92
CA SER A 222 13.03 -3.80 -18.89
C SER A 222 12.50 -3.78 -20.33
N ASN A 223 11.21 -4.05 -20.50
CA ASN A 223 10.50 -3.94 -21.77
C ASN A 223 9.14 -3.22 -21.58
N PRO A 224 9.11 -1.88 -21.67
CA PRO A 224 7.92 -1.09 -21.38
C PRO A 224 6.74 -1.32 -22.34
N ASN A 225 6.96 -1.98 -23.48
CA ASN A 225 5.93 -2.21 -24.51
C ASN A 225 5.33 -3.62 -24.46
N ASN A 226 5.82 -4.51 -23.59
CA ASN A 226 5.31 -5.89 -23.50
C ASN A 226 4.58 -6.11 -22.17
N PRO A 227 3.23 -6.14 -22.16
CA PRO A 227 2.45 -6.40 -20.96
C PRO A 227 2.85 -7.67 -20.21
N GLN A 228 3.28 -8.71 -20.94
CA GLN A 228 3.65 -10.00 -20.38
C GLN A 228 5.08 -10.06 -19.81
N ASP A 229 5.90 -9.02 -20.02
CA ASP A 229 7.26 -8.96 -19.46
C ASP A 229 7.27 -8.29 -18.09
N TRP A 230 7.45 -9.09 -17.04
CA TRP A 230 7.49 -8.63 -15.66
C TRP A 230 8.91 -8.34 -15.14
N GLN A 231 9.91 -8.26 -16.02
CA GLN A 231 11.27 -7.92 -15.62
C GLN A 231 11.44 -6.41 -15.43
N TYR A 232 11.97 -6.01 -14.28
CA TYR A 232 12.29 -4.62 -13.96
C TYR A 232 13.76 -4.47 -13.54
N VAL A 233 14.31 -3.28 -13.79
CA VAL A 233 15.64 -2.87 -13.34
C VAL A 233 15.48 -1.92 -12.17
N LYS A 234 16.03 -2.28 -11.01
CA LYS A 234 16.10 -1.41 -9.84
C LYS A 234 17.39 -0.61 -9.86
N THR A 235 17.28 0.72 -9.87
CA THR A 235 18.37 1.68 -9.79
C THR A 235 18.27 2.50 -8.51
N GLN A 236 19.36 2.56 -7.74
CA GLN A 236 19.47 3.54 -6.65
C GLN A 236 19.73 4.91 -7.25
N ILE A 237 18.81 5.85 -7.04
CA ILE A 237 18.94 7.23 -7.53
C ILE A 237 19.41 8.19 -6.44
N ILE A 238 19.19 7.85 -5.17
CA ILE A 238 19.71 8.60 -4.02
C ILE A 238 20.17 7.64 -2.94
N LYS A 239 21.25 8.01 -2.27
CA LYS A 239 21.68 7.44 -1.00
C LYS A 239 22.08 8.55 -0.05
N THR A 240 21.61 8.49 1.20
CA THR A 240 21.98 9.46 2.23
C THR A 240 22.46 8.75 3.50
N PRO A 241 23.55 9.22 4.14
CA PRO A 241 23.95 8.69 5.43
C PRO A 241 23.08 9.20 6.58
N ASP A 242 22.39 10.33 6.39
CA ASP A 242 21.87 11.16 7.48
C ASP A 242 20.35 11.13 7.63
N SER A 243 19.63 10.35 6.80
CA SER A 243 18.16 10.30 6.86
C SER A 243 17.56 9.01 6.32
N SER A 244 16.51 8.52 6.95
CA SER A 244 15.55 7.63 6.28
C SER A 244 14.79 8.40 5.18
N VAL A 245 14.37 7.67 4.15
CA VAL A 245 13.57 8.18 3.02
C VAL A 245 12.22 7.49 3.07
N ASP A 246 11.26 8.08 3.78
CA ASP A 246 10.04 7.37 4.22
C ASP A 246 8.88 7.51 3.22
N GLY A 247 8.76 8.70 2.63
CA GLY A 247 7.64 9.10 1.79
C GLY A 247 8.09 9.43 0.39
N VAL A 248 7.27 9.06 -0.59
CA VAL A 248 7.39 9.55 -1.97
C VAL A 248 6.03 9.95 -2.52
N ALA A 249 5.98 11.03 -3.30
CA ALA A 249 4.84 11.39 -4.13
C ALA A 249 5.34 11.82 -5.52
N VAL A 250 4.53 11.56 -6.53
CA VAL A 250 4.85 11.89 -7.93
C VAL A 250 3.67 12.65 -8.54
N ALA A 251 3.94 13.85 -9.06
CA ALA A 251 2.94 14.69 -9.72
C ALA A 251 3.60 15.75 -10.60
N ASP A 252 3.02 16.05 -11.75
CA ASP A 252 3.34 17.25 -12.54
C ASP A 252 2.65 18.44 -11.88
N VAL A 253 3.39 19.24 -11.12
CA VAL A 253 2.84 20.35 -10.32
C VAL A 253 2.99 21.71 -10.98
N ASP A 254 3.85 21.83 -12.00
CA ASP A 254 4.07 23.07 -12.74
C ASP A 254 3.40 23.09 -14.13
N GLY A 255 2.87 21.95 -14.57
CA GLY A 255 2.10 21.79 -15.80
C GLY A 255 2.96 21.71 -17.06
N ASP A 256 4.25 21.40 -16.93
CA ASP A 256 5.17 21.30 -18.06
C ASP A 256 5.12 19.94 -18.79
N GLY A 257 4.31 19.00 -18.28
CA GLY A 257 4.14 17.65 -18.82
C GLY A 257 5.15 16.64 -18.30
N ARG A 258 6.02 17.02 -17.36
CA ARG A 258 6.98 16.15 -16.68
C ARG A 258 6.60 16.09 -15.21
N ALA A 259 6.74 14.91 -14.61
CA ALA A 259 6.37 14.76 -13.21
C ALA A 259 7.52 15.18 -12.29
N GLU A 260 7.18 15.86 -11.20
CA GLU A 260 8.06 16.05 -10.05
C GLU A 260 8.00 14.83 -9.14
N ILE A 261 9.16 14.49 -8.58
CA ILE A 261 9.33 13.50 -7.51
C ILE A 261 9.55 14.26 -6.22
N PHE A 262 8.67 14.07 -5.24
CA PHE A 262 8.79 14.59 -3.88
C PHE A 262 9.20 13.44 -2.98
N ALA A 263 10.29 13.59 -2.21
CA ALA A 263 10.68 12.60 -1.21
C ALA A 263 10.94 13.24 0.15
N SER A 264 10.41 12.64 1.21
CA SER A 264 10.61 13.10 2.59
C SER A 264 11.88 12.49 3.18
N PHE A 265 12.77 13.33 3.68
CA PHE A 265 13.97 12.96 4.40
C PHE A 265 13.67 13.19 5.88
N TYR A 266 13.16 12.15 6.53
CA TYR A 266 12.52 12.23 7.85
C TYR A 266 13.44 12.80 8.92
N ASP A 267 14.64 12.22 9.11
CA ASP A 267 15.58 12.66 10.15
C ASP A 267 16.09 14.09 9.93
N LEU A 268 16.06 14.58 8.69
CA LEU A 268 16.44 15.94 8.33
C LEU A 268 15.28 16.94 8.36
N GLY A 269 14.04 16.48 8.51
CA GLY A 269 12.85 17.33 8.53
C GLY A 269 12.61 18.11 7.24
N LEU A 270 12.97 17.55 6.08
CA LEU A 270 12.85 18.22 4.78
C LEU A 270 12.20 17.35 3.70
N VAL A 271 11.64 18.02 2.70
CA VAL A 271 11.20 17.40 1.44
C VAL A 271 12.14 17.86 0.34
N LYS A 272 12.67 16.92 -0.45
CA LYS A 272 13.42 17.23 -1.65
C LYS A 272 12.55 16.98 -2.88
N VAL A 273 12.76 17.78 -3.91
CA VAL A 273 11.99 17.74 -5.15
C VAL A 273 12.94 17.64 -6.34
N TRP A 274 12.62 16.76 -7.29
CA TRP A 274 13.34 16.62 -8.56
C TRP A 274 12.34 16.61 -9.70
N THR A 275 12.65 17.29 -10.80
CA THR A 275 11.91 17.18 -12.06
C THR A 275 12.55 16.11 -12.93
N THR A 276 11.73 15.25 -13.54
CA THR A 276 12.23 14.26 -14.50
C THR A 276 12.62 14.93 -15.82
N ASN A 277 13.71 14.47 -16.45
CA ASN A 277 14.20 15.03 -17.72
C ASN A 277 13.44 14.49 -18.93
#